data_AF-R2SKS3-F1
#
_entry.id   AF-R2SKS3-F1
#
_cell.length_a   1.000
_cell.length_b   1.000
_cell.length_c   1.000
_cell.angle_alpha   90.00
_cell.angle_beta   90.00
_cell.angle_gamma   90.00
#
_symmetry.space_group_name_H-M   'P 1'
#
loop_
_entity.id
_entity.type
_entity.pdbx_description
1 polymer ?
#
loop_
_entity_poly.entity_id
_entity_poly.type
_entity_poly.pdbx_seq_one_letter_code
_entity_poly.pdbx_strand_id
1 'polypeptide(L)'
;MATQEQTAKQIWDYFLGQGWTKEAIAGLLGNIQSESSVIADRWQGDIIGNMNGGYGLVQWTPATKYIDWATQNGLVYQDVISQCRRIQWEVERNIQWFPNPERLDLVNISFREFTQLKNVKLAAEYFIAFYEHPEYPNQPARARQAENWYNLLKNTSGVTPEQTKKGEISMQCLYTKPLSGGSAGIFYFNGIDTVHIQHMDTVKLLKQIYKANNGKDIPEYTWNSKEPWYARLEQVAPNRK
;
A
#
# COMPACT_ATOMS: atom_id res chain seq x y z
N MET A 1 1.83 -16.96 -3.27
CA MET A 1 0.73 -16.07 -2.85
C MET A 1 0.89 -15.80 -1.36
N ALA A 2 0.63 -14.56 -0.91
CA ALA A 2 0.56 -14.28 0.52
C ALA A 2 -0.68 -14.95 1.13
N THR A 3 -0.59 -15.41 2.37
CA THR A 3 -1.76 -15.96 3.08
C THR A 3 -2.71 -14.84 3.48
N GLN A 4 -3.97 -15.17 3.78
CA GLN A 4 -4.94 -14.20 4.32
C GLN A 4 -4.40 -13.50 5.58
N GLU A 5 -3.74 -14.24 6.47
CA GLU A 5 -3.13 -13.68 7.68
C GLU A 5 -1.99 -12.71 7.38
N GLN A 6 -1.15 -13.01 6.37
CA GLN A 6 -0.07 -12.09 5.95
C GLN A 6 -0.62 -10.81 5.35
N THR A 7 -1.71 -10.88 4.56
CA THR A 7 -2.40 -9.70 4.03
C THR A 7 -3.07 -8.91 5.15
N ALA A 8 -3.81 -9.58 6.04
CA ALA A 8 -4.46 -8.96 7.20
C ALA A 8 -3.44 -8.26 8.11
N LYS A 9 -2.27 -8.86 8.32
CA LYS A 9 -1.18 -8.26 9.10
C LYS A 9 -0.63 -6.99 8.45
N GLN A 10 -0.47 -6.96 7.13
CA GLN A 10 -0.04 -5.75 6.41
C GLN A 10 -1.06 -4.61 6.54
N ILE A 11 -2.34 -4.92 6.38
CA ILE A 11 -3.46 -3.97 6.59
C ILE A 11 -3.42 -3.45 8.03
N TRP A 12 -3.31 -4.35 9.00
CA TRP A 12 -3.29 -4.03 10.41
C TRP A 12 -2.14 -3.10 10.80
N ASP A 13 -0.92 -3.45 10.40
CA ASP A 13 0.28 -2.66 10.67
C ASP A 13 0.20 -1.28 10.02
N TYR A 14 -0.30 -1.20 8.79
CA TYR A 14 -0.48 0.07 8.09
C TYR A 14 -1.39 1.01 8.86
N PHE A 15 -2.60 0.57 9.22
CA PHE A 15 -3.57 1.44 9.87
C PHE A 15 -3.23 1.74 11.34
N LEU A 16 -2.53 0.84 12.04
CA LEU A 16 -1.91 1.18 13.33
C LEU A 16 -0.93 2.34 13.17
N GLY A 17 -0.10 2.32 12.13
CA GLY A 17 0.81 3.42 11.79
C GLY A 17 0.09 4.72 11.42
N GLN A 18 -1.15 4.66 10.94
CA GLN A 18 -2.02 5.82 10.69
C GLN A 18 -2.78 6.31 11.94
N GLY A 19 -2.57 5.69 13.10
CA GLY A 19 -3.23 6.09 14.36
C GLY A 19 -4.68 5.58 14.50
N TRP A 20 -5.08 4.56 13.73
CA TRP A 20 -6.36 3.90 13.92
C TRP A 20 -6.34 3.03 15.17
N THR A 21 -7.50 2.81 15.77
CA THR A 21 -7.66 1.88 16.88
C THR A 21 -7.67 0.44 16.39
N LYS A 22 -7.22 -0.49 17.23
CA LYS A 22 -7.22 -1.92 16.93
C LYS A 22 -8.63 -2.44 16.61
N GLU A 23 -9.64 -1.88 17.28
CA GLU A 23 -11.04 -2.23 17.09
C GLU A 23 -11.59 -1.74 15.75
N ALA A 24 -11.25 -0.52 15.32
CA ALA A 24 -11.65 -0.01 14.01
C ALA A 24 -11.00 -0.82 12.88
N ILE A 25 -9.71 -1.14 13.01
CA ILE A 25 -8.97 -1.97 12.05
C ILE A 25 -9.57 -3.38 11.97
N ALA A 26 -9.93 -3.97 13.11
CA ALA A 26 -10.61 -5.27 13.13
C ALA A 26 -11.97 -5.21 12.43
N GLY A 27 -12.76 -4.14 12.66
CA GLY A 27 -14.03 -3.91 11.97
C GLY A 27 -13.88 -3.83 10.45
N LEU A 28 -12.84 -3.14 9.98
CA LEU A 28 -12.45 -3.11 8.56
C LEU A 28 -12.10 -4.51 8.04
N LEU A 29 -11.23 -5.25 8.74
CA LEU A 29 -10.81 -6.59 8.32
C LEU A 29 -11.95 -7.60 8.25
N GLY A 30 -12.92 -7.52 9.17
CA GLY A 30 -14.13 -8.33 9.10
C GLY A 30 -14.91 -8.10 7.81
N ASN A 31 -15.00 -6.85 7.34
CA ASN A 31 -15.66 -6.53 6.08
C ASN A 31 -14.86 -6.99 4.87
N ILE A 32 -13.56 -6.70 4.84
CA ILE A 32 -12.62 -7.16 3.80
C ILE A 32 -12.69 -8.69 3.62
N GLN A 33 -12.82 -9.45 4.71
CA GLN A 33 -12.95 -10.90 4.63
C GLN A 33 -14.21 -11.33 3.86
N SER A 34 -15.35 -10.69 4.11
CA SER A 34 -16.58 -10.97 3.38
C SER A 34 -16.56 -10.47 1.93
N GLU A 35 -15.92 -9.33 1.66
CA GLU A 35 -15.85 -8.77 0.31
C GLU A 35 -14.91 -9.54 -0.61
N SER A 36 -13.72 -9.87 -0.13
CA SER A 36 -12.63 -10.34 -0.98
C SER A 36 -11.93 -11.59 -0.48
N SER A 37 -12.36 -12.16 0.65
CA SER A 37 -11.58 -13.18 1.37
C SER A 37 -10.16 -12.69 1.71
N VAL A 38 -10.01 -11.38 1.99
CA VAL A 38 -8.71 -10.74 2.28
C VAL A 38 -7.70 -10.88 1.13
N ILE A 39 -8.20 -10.84 -0.12
CA ILE A 39 -7.39 -10.93 -1.34
C ILE A 39 -7.40 -9.56 -2.02
N ALA A 40 -6.22 -8.93 -2.10
CA ALA A 40 -6.06 -7.61 -2.72
C ALA A 40 -6.29 -7.63 -4.24
N ASP A 41 -6.03 -8.74 -4.94
CA ASP A 41 -6.26 -8.85 -6.38
C ASP A 41 -7.52 -9.65 -6.72
N ARG A 42 -8.63 -9.35 -6.03
CA ARG A 42 -9.93 -10.02 -6.23
C ARG A 42 -10.80 -9.21 -7.20
N TRP A 43 -11.13 -9.82 -8.33
CA TRP A 43 -12.16 -9.32 -9.25
C TRP A 43 -13.52 -9.90 -8.88
N GLN A 44 -14.57 -9.08 -8.87
CA GLN A 44 -15.93 -9.55 -8.67
C GLN A 44 -16.28 -10.64 -9.68
N GLY A 45 -16.81 -11.76 -9.17
CA GLY A 45 -17.17 -12.93 -10.00
C GLY A 45 -16.00 -13.60 -10.71
N ASP A 46 -14.75 -13.30 -10.33
CA ASP A 46 -13.53 -13.78 -10.97
C ASP A 46 -13.41 -13.37 -12.46
N ILE A 47 -14.10 -12.29 -12.86
CA ILE A 47 -14.06 -11.73 -14.21
C ILE A 47 -12.94 -10.69 -14.29
N ILE A 48 -11.72 -11.17 -14.54
CA ILE A 48 -10.51 -10.34 -14.64
C ILE A 48 -10.69 -9.24 -15.70
N GLY A 49 -10.41 -8.00 -15.31
CA GLY A 49 -10.49 -6.83 -16.20
C GLY A 49 -11.87 -6.22 -16.33
N ASN A 50 -12.89 -6.72 -15.62
CA ASN A 50 -14.21 -6.10 -15.59
C ASN A 50 -14.19 -4.79 -14.79
N MET A 51 -13.86 -3.69 -15.47
CA MET A 51 -13.76 -2.35 -14.87
C MET A 51 -15.09 -1.80 -14.32
N ASN A 52 -16.23 -2.39 -14.69
CA ASN A 52 -17.54 -2.02 -14.18
C ASN A 52 -17.95 -2.77 -12.91
N GLY A 53 -17.26 -3.86 -12.56
CA GLY A 53 -17.50 -4.64 -11.34
C GLY A 53 -16.66 -4.14 -10.16
N GLY A 54 -16.75 -4.87 -9.05
CA GLY A 54 -15.94 -4.67 -7.85
C GLY A 54 -14.50 -5.16 -8.01
N TYR A 55 -13.57 -4.47 -7.36
CA TYR A 55 -12.17 -4.86 -7.30
C TYR A 55 -11.54 -4.68 -5.91
N GLY A 56 -10.67 -5.61 -5.54
CA GLY A 56 -9.76 -5.49 -4.41
C GLY A 56 -10.38 -5.76 -3.04
N LEU A 57 -9.67 -5.32 -2.00
CA LEU A 57 -9.91 -5.65 -0.59
C LEU A 57 -11.36 -5.39 -0.15
N VAL A 58 -11.92 -4.24 -0.58
CA VAL A 58 -13.25 -3.74 -0.22
C VAL A 58 -14.17 -3.65 -1.45
N GLN A 59 -13.84 -4.40 -2.52
CA GLN A 59 -14.64 -4.45 -3.76
C GLN A 59 -15.09 -3.06 -4.28
N TRP A 60 -14.15 -2.11 -4.45
CA TRP A 60 -14.46 -0.79 -5.01
C TRP A 60 -15.24 -0.95 -6.31
N THR A 61 -16.46 -0.41 -6.34
CA THR A 61 -17.39 -0.58 -7.46
C THR A 61 -17.84 0.80 -7.97
N PRO A 62 -17.66 1.10 -9.28
CA PRO A 62 -16.88 0.33 -10.25
C PRO A 62 -15.37 0.34 -9.91
N ALA A 63 -14.64 -0.68 -10.38
CA ALA A 63 -13.20 -0.87 -10.13
C ALA A 63 -12.33 0.34 -10.50
N THR A 64 -12.75 1.09 -11.53
CA THR A 64 -12.09 2.33 -11.98
C THR A 64 -11.93 3.35 -10.86
N LYS A 65 -12.85 3.43 -9.89
CA LYS A 65 -12.76 4.36 -8.74
C LYS A 65 -11.44 4.24 -7.99
N TYR A 66 -10.93 3.02 -7.88
CA TYR A 66 -9.66 2.73 -7.25
C TYR A 66 -8.52 2.60 -8.25
N ILE A 67 -8.68 1.82 -9.33
CA ILE A 67 -7.59 1.50 -10.26
C ILE A 67 -7.06 2.78 -10.95
N ASP A 68 -7.95 3.69 -11.35
CA ASP A 68 -7.53 4.95 -11.96
C ASP A 68 -6.81 5.84 -10.95
N TRP A 69 -7.30 5.89 -9.71
CA TRP A 69 -6.66 6.64 -8.63
C TRP A 69 -5.27 6.08 -8.32
N ALA A 70 -5.12 4.76 -8.23
CA ALA A 70 -3.83 4.12 -7.98
C ALA A 70 -2.85 4.45 -9.11
N THR A 71 -3.30 4.33 -10.37
CA THR A 71 -2.48 4.60 -11.55
C THR A 71 -2.06 6.06 -11.63
N GLN A 72 -2.97 7.01 -11.38
CA GLN A 72 -2.67 8.45 -11.36
C GLN A 72 -1.68 8.83 -10.25
N ASN A 73 -1.64 8.07 -9.15
CA ASN A 73 -0.70 8.27 -8.05
C ASN A 73 0.58 7.42 -8.17
N GLY A 74 0.81 6.76 -9.33
CA GLY A 74 2.01 5.95 -9.57
C GLY A 74 2.10 4.70 -8.68
N LEU A 75 0.96 4.17 -8.24
CA LEU A 75 0.85 3.02 -7.34
C LEU A 75 0.50 1.73 -8.12
N VAL A 76 0.94 0.59 -7.61
CA VAL A 76 0.54 -0.74 -8.11
C VAL A 76 -0.84 -1.06 -7.56
N TYR A 77 -1.86 -1.15 -8.42
CA TYR A 77 -3.23 -1.29 -7.92
C TYR A 77 -3.47 -2.63 -7.19
N GLN A 78 -2.74 -3.69 -7.55
CA GLN A 78 -2.82 -5.00 -6.88
C GLN A 78 -2.18 -5.03 -5.48
N ASP A 79 -1.36 -4.03 -5.14
CA ASP A 79 -0.61 -4.01 -3.90
C ASP A 79 -1.51 -3.68 -2.69
N VAL A 80 -1.31 -4.42 -1.60
CA VAL A 80 -2.10 -4.29 -0.35
C VAL A 80 -1.95 -2.89 0.23
N ILE A 81 -0.73 -2.35 0.26
CA ILE A 81 -0.45 -1.03 0.85
C ILE A 81 -1.03 0.08 -0.02
N SER A 82 -1.02 -0.06 -1.35
CA SER A 82 -1.66 0.87 -2.27
C SER A 82 -3.17 0.95 -2.04
N GLN A 83 -3.83 -0.18 -1.75
CA GLN A 83 -5.24 -0.23 -1.37
C GLN A 83 -5.48 0.38 0.03
N CYS A 84 -4.59 0.15 0.99
CA CYS A 84 -4.69 0.80 2.30
C CYS A 84 -4.51 2.32 2.22
N ARG A 85 -3.62 2.80 1.34
CA ARG A 85 -3.47 4.24 1.03
C ARG A 85 -4.74 4.83 0.45
N ARG A 86 -5.46 4.08 -0.40
CA ARG A 86 -6.75 4.55 -0.92
C ARG A 86 -7.76 4.76 0.20
N ILE A 87 -7.93 3.79 1.09
CA ILE A 87 -8.87 3.90 2.23
C ILE A 87 -8.48 5.08 3.12
N GLN A 88 -7.19 5.26 3.42
CA GLN A 88 -6.71 6.40 4.20
C GLN A 88 -6.99 7.75 3.50
N TRP A 89 -6.80 7.81 2.18
CA TRP A 89 -7.12 8.99 1.36
C TRP A 89 -8.63 9.31 1.39
N GLU A 90 -9.48 8.29 1.46
CA GLU A 90 -10.94 8.41 1.60
C GLU A 90 -11.35 8.91 2.98
N VAL A 91 -10.68 8.45 4.06
CA VAL A 91 -10.86 8.99 5.42
C VAL A 91 -10.55 10.47 5.48
N GLU A 92 -9.43 10.89 4.89
CA GLU A 92 -8.98 12.28 4.91
C GLU A 92 -9.93 13.25 4.20
N ARG A 93 -10.67 12.75 3.20
CA ARG A 93 -11.61 13.53 2.39
C ARG A 93 -13.07 13.27 2.74
N ASN A 94 -13.31 12.34 3.66
CA ASN A 94 -14.65 11.87 4.04
C ASN A 94 -15.52 11.54 2.82
N ILE A 95 -14.96 10.74 1.91
CA ILE A 95 -15.63 10.22 0.70
C ILE A 95 -15.84 8.72 0.85
N GLN A 96 -16.70 8.12 0.01
CA GLN A 96 -17.20 6.74 0.13
C GLN A 96 -18.05 6.48 1.40
N TRP A 97 -17.81 7.25 2.46
CA TRP A 97 -18.46 7.16 3.76
C TRP A 97 -19.73 8.02 3.87
N PHE A 98 -20.90 7.41 3.98
CA PHE A 98 -22.16 8.13 4.22
C PHE A 98 -23.18 7.25 4.96
N PRO A 99 -24.16 7.82 5.69
CA PRO A 99 -25.14 7.01 6.42
C PRO A 99 -26.04 6.20 5.48
N ASN A 100 -26.21 4.91 5.81
CA ASN A 100 -27.19 4.07 5.12
C ASN A 100 -28.58 4.25 5.77
N PRO A 101 -29.61 4.64 4.99
CA PRO A 101 -30.95 4.88 5.51
C PRO A 101 -31.65 3.62 6.07
N GLU A 102 -31.16 2.42 5.75
CA GLU A 102 -31.68 1.15 6.30
C GLU A 102 -31.08 0.81 7.68
N ARG A 103 -30.03 1.53 8.13
CA ARG A 103 -29.33 1.31 9.40
C ARG A 103 -29.59 2.45 10.38
N LEU A 104 -30.87 2.71 10.65
CA LEU A 104 -31.34 3.73 11.59
C LEU A 104 -30.92 3.49 13.06
N ASP A 105 -30.43 2.29 13.37
CA ASP A 105 -29.83 1.93 14.65
C ASP A 105 -28.44 2.54 14.87
N LEU A 106 -27.79 3.05 13.82
CA LEU A 106 -26.46 3.63 13.87
C LEU A 106 -26.50 5.16 13.84
N VAL A 107 -25.78 5.80 14.76
CA VAL A 107 -25.65 7.26 14.81
C VAL A 107 -24.71 7.72 13.69
N ASN A 108 -25.04 8.83 13.03
CA ASN A 108 -24.16 9.38 12.00
C ASN A 108 -22.81 9.80 12.62
N ILE A 109 -21.71 9.25 12.09
CA ILE A 109 -20.33 9.58 12.42
C ILE A 109 -19.56 9.81 11.12
N SER A 110 -18.54 10.65 11.16
CA SER A 110 -17.58 10.83 10.07
C SER A 110 -16.69 9.59 9.92
N PHE A 111 -16.06 9.46 8.75
CA PHE A 111 -15.11 8.36 8.52
C PHE A 111 -13.90 8.47 9.46
N ARG A 112 -13.51 9.70 9.83
CA ARG A 112 -12.45 9.93 10.81
C ARG A 112 -12.84 9.44 12.21
N GLU A 113 -14.06 9.68 12.65
CA GLU A 113 -14.57 9.17 13.94
C GLU A 113 -14.63 7.65 13.95
N PHE A 114 -14.98 7.02 12.83
CA PHE A 114 -14.92 5.56 12.68
C PHE A 114 -13.54 5.00 13.02
N THR A 115 -12.45 5.65 12.55
CA THR A 115 -11.06 5.19 12.83
C THR A 115 -10.72 5.13 14.32
N GLN A 116 -11.54 5.78 15.16
CA GLN A 116 -11.32 5.94 16.60
C GLN A 116 -12.26 5.06 17.46
N LEU A 117 -13.15 4.28 16.85
CA LEU A 117 -14.08 3.40 17.58
C LEU A 117 -13.34 2.39 18.45
N LYS A 118 -13.90 2.08 19.62
CA LYS A 118 -13.32 1.16 20.62
C LYS A 118 -14.15 -0.11 20.84
N ASN A 119 -15.04 -0.42 19.91
CA ASN A 119 -15.89 -1.59 19.96
C ASN A 119 -15.83 -2.32 18.61
N VAL A 120 -15.28 -3.54 18.61
CA VAL A 120 -15.00 -4.32 17.40
C VAL A 120 -16.26 -4.62 16.59
N LYS A 121 -17.30 -5.12 17.26
CA LYS A 121 -18.60 -5.41 16.62
C LYS A 121 -19.19 -4.15 16.01
N LEU A 122 -19.24 -3.06 16.79
CA LEU A 122 -19.79 -1.79 16.33
C LEU A 122 -19.00 -1.22 15.14
N ALA A 123 -17.67 -1.35 15.13
CA ALA A 123 -16.86 -0.95 13.98
C ALA A 123 -17.20 -1.78 12.73
N ALA A 124 -17.36 -3.10 12.84
CA ALA A 124 -17.76 -3.93 11.71
C ALA A 124 -19.13 -3.52 11.14
N GLU A 125 -20.09 -3.22 12.02
CA GLU A 125 -21.43 -2.73 11.67
C GLU A 125 -21.41 -1.36 11.01
N TYR A 126 -20.60 -0.42 11.51
CA TYR A 126 -20.43 0.88 10.86
C TYR A 126 -19.80 0.76 9.48
N PHE A 127 -18.79 -0.10 9.30
CA PHE A 127 -18.11 -0.19 8.01
C PHE A 127 -19.01 -0.81 6.92
N ILE A 128 -19.75 -1.88 7.23
CA ILE A 128 -20.73 -2.42 6.26
C ILE A 128 -21.80 -1.38 5.93
N ALA A 129 -22.31 -0.68 6.95
CA ALA A 129 -23.40 0.25 6.78
C ALA A 129 -22.97 1.49 6.01
N PHE A 130 -21.86 2.12 6.39
CA PHE A 130 -21.51 3.46 5.92
C PHE A 130 -20.43 3.47 4.85
N TYR A 131 -19.73 2.37 4.58
CA TYR A 131 -18.70 2.30 3.53
C TYR A 131 -19.09 1.32 2.42
N GLU A 132 -19.38 0.06 2.77
CA GLU A 132 -19.60 -1.01 1.77
C GLU A 132 -20.92 -0.85 1.02
N HIS A 133 -21.99 -0.46 1.72
CA HIS A 133 -23.34 -0.31 1.15
C HIS A 133 -23.80 -1.49 0.28
N PRO A 134 -23.68 -2.75 0.76
CA PRO A 134 -24.23 -3.87 0.01
C PRO A 134 -25.75 -3.75 -0.05
N GLU A 135 -26.37 -4.44 -1.01
CA GLU A 135 -27.83 -4.55 -1.13
C GLU A 135 -28.50 -5.01 0.19
N TYR A 136 -27.79 -5.81 0.99
CA TYR A 136 -28.26 -6.25 2.31
C TYR A 136 -27.27 -5.85 3.42
N PRO A 137 -27.53 -4.78 4.19
CA PRO A 137 -26.57 -4.22 5.15
C PRO A 137 -26.54 -4.92 6.53
N ASN A 138 -27.41 -5.92 6.76
CA ASN A 138 -27.48 -6.65 8.03
C ASN A 138 -26.72 -7.98 7.96
N GLN A 139 -25.39 -7.95 7.91
CA GLN A 139 -24.55 -9.16 7.80
C GLN A 139 -23.72 -9.44 9.07
N PRO A 140 -24.30 -10.04 10.12
CA PRO A 140 -23.64 -10.22 11.42
C PRO A 140 -22.40 -11.13 11.38
N ALA A 141 -22.18 -11.86 10.29
CA ALA A 141 -20.96 -12.64 10.08
C ALA A 141 -19.70 -11.76 10.08
N ARG A 142 -19.80 -10.52 9.59
CA ARG A 142 -18.68 -9.58 9.50
C ARG A 142 -18.19 -9.13 10.87
N ALA A 143 -19.11 -8.94 11.82
CA ALA A 143 -18.76 -8.68 13.21
C ALA A 143 -18.01 -9.86 13.86
N ARG A 144 -18.44 -11.11 13.61
CA ARG A 144 -17.72 -12.30 14.10
C ARG A 144 -16.32 -12.43 13.48
N GLN A 145 -16.20 -12.15 12.19
CA GLN A 145 -14.91 -12.12 11.50
C GLN A 145 -13.99 -11.04 12.08
N ALA A 146 -14.52 -9.84 12.34
CA ALA A 146 -13.79 -8.76 12.99
C ALA A 146 -13.27 -9.17 14.38
N GLU A 147 -14.10 -9.82 15.21
CA GLU A 147 -13.69 -10.34 16.51
C GLU A 147 -12.55 -11.36 16.40
N ASN A 148 -12.61 -12.25 15.39
CA ASN A 148 -11.53 -13.21 15.13
C ASN A 148 -10.21 -12.51 14.78
N TRP A 149 -10.24 -11.52 13.87
CA TRP A 149 -9.04 -10.75 13.51
C TRP A 149 -8.50 -9.94 14.68
N TYR A 150 -9.37 -9.32 15.47
CA TYR A 150 -8.97 -8.62 16.68
C TYR A 150 -8.25 -9.56 17.64
N ASN A 151 -8.82 -10.73 17.92
CA ASN A 151 -8.20 -11.70 18.83
C ASN A 151 -6.85 -12.23 18.33
N LEU A 152 -6.70 -12.41 17.02
CA LEU A 152 -5.45 -12.84 16.40
C LEU A 152 -4.37 -11.75 16.46
N LEU A 153 -4.73 -10.48 16.22
CA LEU A 153 -3.76 -9.41 15.94
C LEU A 153 -3.56 -8.42 17.09
N LYS A 154 -4.47 -8.34 18.08
CA LYS A 154 -4.43 -7.33 19.16
C LYS A 154 -3.14 -7.29 19.97
N ASN A 155 -2.45 -8.42 20.10
CA ASN A 155 -1.19 -8.53 20.86
C ASN A 155 0.06 -8.44 19.98
N THR A 156 -0.11 -8.30 18.66
CA THR A 156 1.02 -8.06 17.78
C THR A 156 1.53 -6.65 18.03
N SER A 157 2.86 -6.52 18.19
CA SER A 157 3.48 -5.21 18.17
C SER A 157 3.32 -4.65 16.77
N GLY A 158 2.75 -3.45 16.66
CA GLY A 158 2.67 -2.74 15.40
C GLY A 158 4.10 -2.55 14.91
N VAL A 159 4.47 -3.27 13.87
CA VAL A 159 5.67 -2.91 13.13
C VAL A 159 5.18 -1.79 12.23
N THR A 160 5.54 -0.55 12.54
CA THR A 160 5.32 0.55 11.60
C THR A 160 5.85 0.07 10.25
N PRO A 161 5.07 0.12 9.15
CA PRO A 161 5.57 -0.29 7.84
C PRO A 161 6.58 0.73 7.31
N GLU A 162 7.65 1.00 8.06
CA GLU A 162 8.87 1.61 7.54
C GLU A 162 9.83 0.56 6.97
N GLN A 163 9.58 -0.74 7.13
CA GLN A 163 10.52 -1.79 6.69
C GLN A 163 9.90 -3.05 6.06
N THR A 164 8.75 -2.93 5.41
CA THR A 164 8.33 -3.90 4.38
C THR A 164 8.11 -3.17 3.05
N LYS A 165 9.19 -2.56 2.53
CA LYS A 165 9.25 -2.17 1.11
C LYS A 165 9.41 -3.41 0.24
N LYS A 166 8.37 -4.25 0.16
CA LYS A 166 8.21 -5.22 -0.91
C LYS A 166 7.25 -4.65 -1.94
N GLY A 167 7.75 -3.62 -2.62
CA GLY A 167 7.05 -2.86 -3.65
C GLY A 167 8.05 -1.94 -4.36
N GLU A 168 9.23 -2.48 -4.72
CA GLU A 168 10.13 -1.78 -5.63
C GLU A 168 9.81 -2.23 -7.06
N ILE A 169 9.21 -1.33 -7.83
CA ILE A 169 9.21 -1.39 -9.30
C ILE A 169 10.29 -0.49 -9.90
N SER A 170 11.13 0.15 -9.08
CA SER A 170 12.29 0.90 -9.58
C SER A 170 13.58 0.40 -8.94
N MET A 171 14.35 -0.36 -9.72
CA MET A 171 15.72 -0.74 -9.40
C MET A 171 16.65 0.48 -9.61
N GLN A 172 16.32 1.59 -8.94
CA GLN A 172 17.05 2.85 -9.06
C GLN A 172 18.08 2.98 -7.96
N CYS A 173 19.35 3.19 -8.32
CA CYS A 173 20.40 3.49 -7.35
C CYS A 173 21.45 4.43 -7.93
N LEU A 174 22.19 5.07 -7.03
CA LEU A 174 23.47 5.68 -7.34
C LEU A 174 24.59 4.73 -6.92
N TYR A 175 25.62 4.58 -7.74
CA TYR A 175 26.80 3.85 -7.34
C TYR A 175 28.09 4.55 -7.76
N THR A 176 29.13 4.38 -6.95
CA THR A 176 30.46 4.91 -7.24
C THR A 176 31.40 3.77 -7.60
N LYS A 177 32.19 3.96 -8.67
CA LYS A 177 33.25 3.03 -9.06
C LYS A 177 34.56 3.75 -9.40
N PRO A 178 35.72 3.07 -9.31
CA PRO A 178 36.99 3.61 -9.81
C PRO A 178 36.94 3.85 -11.32
N LEU A 179 37.56 4.96 -11.77
CA LEU A 179 37.78 5.31 -13.17
C LEU A 179 39.26 5.11 -13.55
N SER A 180 39.50 4.97 -14.85
CA SER A 180 40.84 4.99 -15.42
C SER A 180 41.52 6.31 -15.07
N GLY A 181 42.59 6.26 -14.27
CA GLY A 181 43.28 7.46 -13.75
C GLY A 181 43.21 7.62 -12.23
N GLY A 182 42.56 6.69 -11.51
CA GLY A 182 42.58 6.66 -10.04
C GLY A 182 41.54 7.54 -9.34
N SER A 183 40.76 8.31 -10.12
CA SER A 183 39.57 9.01 -9.62
C SER A 183 38.37 8.05 -9.51
N ALA A 184 37.32 8.47 -8.81
CA ALA A 184 36.06 7.73 -8.72
C ALA A 184 34.95 8.50 -9.47
N GLY A 185 34.08 7.76 -10.16
CA GLY A 185 32.94 8.31 -10.89
C GLY A 185 31.63 7.83 -10.28
N ILE A 186 30.60 8.69 -10.33
CA ILE A 186 29.25 8.39 -9.85
C ILE A 186 28.37 8.03 -11.05
N PHE A 187 27.61 6.95 -10.92
CA PHE A 187 26.73 6.42 -11.94
C PHE A 187 25.31 6.29 -11.39
N TYR A 188 24.32 6.51 -12.26
CA TYR A 188 22.91 6.24 -11.99
C TYR A 188 22.50 4.96 -12.71
N PHE A 189 21.85 4.05 -12.00
CA PHE A 189 21.17 2.88 -12.57
C PHE A 189 19.66 3.10 -12.48
N ASN A 190 18.93 2.92 -13.59
CA ASN A 190 17.48 3.14 -13.62
C ASN A 190 16.64 1.84 -13.59
N GLY A 191 17.30 0.69 -13.52
CA GLY A 191 16.69 -0.63 -13.65
C GLY A 191 16.82 -1.29 -15.03
N ILE A 192 17.30 -0.55 -16.03
CA ILE A 192 17.51 -1.02 -17.42
C ILE A 192 18.96 -0.78 -17.84
N ASP A 193 19.46 0.43 -17.64
CA ASP A 193 20.81 0.84 -18.02
C ASP A 193 21.46 1.76 -16.99
N THR A 194 22.75 2.00 -17.18
CA THR A 194 23.56 2.86 -16.33
C THR A 194 23.95 4.15 -17.06
N VAL A 195 24.12 5.26 -16.34
CA VAL A 195 24.53 6.55 -16.89
C VAL A 195 25.61 7.17 -16.01
N HIS A 196 26.73 7.57 -16.60
CA HIS A 196 27.79 8.30 -15.88
C HIS A 196 27.34 9.74 -15.60
N ILE A 197 27.40 10.16 -14.33
CA ILE A 197 27.03 11.51 -13.90
C ILE A 197 28.29 12.38 -13.81
N GLN A 198 28.35 13.41 -14.65
CA GLN A 198 29.51 14.31 -14.71
C GLN A 198 29.48 15.47 -13.69
N HIS A 199 28.29 15.80 -13.16
CA HIS A 199 28.10 16.96 -12.27
C HIS A 199 27.40 16.58 -10.97
N MET A 200 27.93 17.07 -9.85
CA MET A 200 27.39 16.81 -8.51
C MET A 200 26.00 17.40 -8.28
N ASP A 201 25.62 18.45 -9.02
CA ASP A 201 24.27 19.01 -8.90
C ASP A 201 23.20 18.07 -9.47
N THR A 202 23.52 17.28 -10.49
CA THR A 202 22.65 16.20 -10.98
C THR A 202 22.42 15.15 -9.90
N VAL A 203 23.46 14.81 -9.12
CA VAL A 203 23.34 13.88 -7.98
C VAL A 203 22.37 14.44 -6.93
N LYS A 204 22.50 15.72 -6.56
CA LYS A 204 21.60 16.36 -5.60
C LYS A 204 20.16 16.36 -6.10
N LEU A 205 19.94 16.69 -7.37
CA LEU A 205 18.63 16.72 -7.98
C LEU A 205 17.97 15.33 -7.99
N LEU A 206 18.71 14.29 -8.41
CA LEU A 206 18.21 12.90 -8.40
C LEU A 206 17.83 12.44 -6.98
N LYS A 207 18.65 12.76 -5.98
CA LYS A 207 18.34 12.46 -4.57
C LYS A 207 17.06 13.17 -4.11
N GLN A 208 16.90 14.46 -4.44
CA GLN A 208 15.71 15.23 -4.08
C GLN A 208 14.44 14.67 -4.73
N ILE A 209 14.47 14.42 -6.04
CA ILE A 209 13.33 13.88 -6.78
C ILE A 209 12.98 12.47 -6.26
N TYR A 210 13.98 11.61 -6.08
CA TYR A 210 13.74 10.26 -5.56
C TYR A 210 13.14 10.31 -4.15
N LYS A 211 13.64 11.17 -3.27
CA LYS A 211 13.10 11.33 -1.91
C LYS A 211 11.68 11.87 -1.91
N ALA A 212 11.40 12.87 -2.75
CA ALA A 212 10.05 13.42 -2.91
C ALA A 212 9.05 12.36 -3.42
N ASN A 213 9.47 11.49 -4.33
CA ASN A 213 8.61 10.46 -4.92
C ASN A 213 8.46 9.21 -4.04
N ASN A 214 9.50 8.82 -3.29
CA ASN A 214 9.56 7.52 -2.61
C ASN A 214 9.53 7.61 -1.08
N GLY A 215 9.58 8.83 -0.51
CA GLY A 215 9.64 9.07 0.93
C GLY A 215 10.89 8.51 1.61
N LYS A 216 11.92 8.11 0.85
CA LYS A 216 13.21 7.61 1.35
C LYS A 216 14.35 8.12 0.45
N ASP A 217 15.56 8.15 0.98
CA ASP A 217 16.74 8.44 0.17
C ASP A 217 16.99 7.33 -0.87
N ILE A 218 17.53 7.71 -2.02
CA ILE A 218 17.91 6.75 -3.07
C ILE A 218 19.02 5.84 -2.53
N PRO A 219 18.99 4.52 -2.80
CA PRO A 219 20.09 3.65 -2.43
C PRO A 219 21.40 4.12 -3.06
N GLU A 220 22.45 4.21 -2.24
CA GLU A 220 23.79 4.60 -2.67
C GLU A 220 24.78 3.49 -2.35
N TYR A 221 25.61 3.14 -3.33
CA TYR A 221 26.65 2.11 -3.19
C TYR A 221 28.02 2.68 -3.52
N THR A 222 29.04 2.24 -2.78
CA THR A 222 30.43 2.52 -3.12
C THR A 222 31.14 1.20 -3.34
N TRP A 223 31.57 0.95 -4.57
CA TRP A 223 32.20 -0.30 -4.96
C TRP A 223 33.68 -0.09 -5.28
N ASN A 224 34.49 -1.07 -4.92
CA ASN A 224 35.94 -1.02 -5.09
C ASN A 224 36.40 -1.97 -6.22
N SER A 225 37.68 -1.90 -6.57
CA SER A 225 38.27 -2.73 -7.62
C SER A 225 38.57 -4.17 -7.20
N LYS A 226 38.56 -4.48 -5.89
CA LYS A 226 38.82 -5.84 -5.38
C LYS A 226 37.62 -6.75 -5.55
N GLU A 227 36.42 -6.18 -5.44
CA GLU A 227 35.15 -6.88 -5.62
C GLU A 227 34.28 -6.09 -6.62
N PRO A 228 34.48 -6.30 -7.94
CA PRO A 228 33.98 -5.40 -8.98
C PRO A 228 32.50 -5.68 -9.29
N TRP A 229 31.61 -5.54 -8.30
CA TRP A 229 30.16 -5.71 -8.48
C TRP A 229 29.60 -4.77 -9.55
N TYR A 230 30.19 -3.59 -9.71
CA TYR A 230 29.89 -2.65 -10.78
C TYR A 230 30.02 -3.28 -12.17
N ALA A 231 31.04 -4.13 -12.39
CA ALA A 231 31.28 -4.76 -13.68
C ALA A 231 30.20 -5.78 -14.01
N ARG A 232 29.68 -6.49 -13.00
CA ARG A 232 28.57 -7.43 -13.18
C ARG A 232 27.24 -6.73 -13.44
N LEU A 233 27.01 -5.60 -12.76
CA LEU A 233 25.83 -4.76 -13.02
C LEU A 233 25.87 -4.22 -14.45
N GLU A 234 27.00 -3.68 -14.89
CA GLU A 234 27.12 -3.09 -16.23
C GLU A 234 27.10 -4.11 -17.37
N GLN A 235 27.37 -5.39 -17.09
CA GLN A 235 27.17 -6.48 -18.06
C GLN A 235 25.70 -6.71 -18.40
N VAL A 236 24.81 -6.53 -17.43
CA VAL A 236 23.36 -6.72 -17.60
C VAL A 236 22.61 -5.41 -17.82
N ALA A 237 23.22 -4.29 -17.44
CA ALA A 237 22.69 -2.93 -17.57
C ALA A 237 23.76 -2.01 -18.17
N PRO A 238 23.98 -2.05 -19.50
CA PRO A 238 25.09 -1.38 -20.14
C PRO A 238 25.02 0.14 -19.95
N ASN A 239 26.19 0.80 -19.98
CA ASN A 239 26.26 2.25 -19.88
C ASN A 239 25.69 2.89 -21.16
N ARG A 240 24.65 3.71 -21.00
CA ARG A 240 24.07 4.51 -22.07
C ARG A 240 25.07 5.63 -22.42
N LYS A 241 25.56 5.59 -23.66
CA LYS A 241 26.49 6.59 -24.20
C LYS A 241 25.87 7.98 -24.24
#